data_AF-A0A7X7PC33-F1
#
_entry.id   AF-A0A7X7PC33-F1
#
_cell.length_a   1.000
_cell.length_b   1.000
_cell.length_c   1.000
_cell.angle_alpha   90.00
_cell.angle_beta   90.00
_cell.angle_gamma   90.00
#
_symmetry.space_group_name_H-M   'P 1'
#
loop_
_entity.id
_entity.type
_entity.pdbx_description
1 polymer ?
#
loop_
_entity_poly.entity_id
_entity_poly.type
_entity_poly.pdbx_seq_one_letter_code
_entity_poly.pdbx_strand_id
1 'polypeptide(L)'
;MLSMIGANFVGAVMVFAFIRYGLPIPETDRIVADHTRNVMIFGIYLAFAAAVGLLSAAMMLRSVIRWQLRGGPPTRHEQMAALHAPLRQAVVHLILWFIGGILFVILTVGEMPSLAVAVIITVAMAATTTFGFTYMLGERILRPVAARALSEGEFDRTMTPGVGTRMAMTWGLGTLLPVIGIILLCVTQLSTDLVFSPNALAWAIILISIITIGQALILSMLTSSQISDPVKQLRRAIERVQRGATDVRVEVFDGSEIGRLQVGFNRMMRESDERRLLRQLFGQHVGEDVARRALQFGTELGGETRFVAVLFVDMVGSTGAAAERPPGEVVNLLNDFFLVVVDVV
;
A
#
# COMPACT_ATOMS: atom_id res chain seq x y z
N MET A 1 2.60 -14.01 1.55
CA MET A 1 3.78 -14.56 0.84
C MET A 1 3.48 -15.91 0.18
N LEU A 2 2.90 -16.90 0.89
CA LEU A 2 2.53 -18.19 0.28
C LEU A 2 1.65 -18.03 -0.98
N SER A 3 0.65 -17.14 -0.96
CA SER A 3 -0.20 -16.84 -2.12
C SER A 3 0.57 -16.28 -3.31
N MET A 4 1.67 -15.54 -3.08
CA MET A 4 2.53 -15.04 -4.17
C MET A 4 3.31 -16.18 -4.82
N ILE A 5 3.80 -17.12 -4.01
CA ILE A 5 4.48 -18.33 -4.52
C ILE A 5 3.48 -19.20 -5.29
N GLY A 6 2.26 -19.36 -4.76
CA GLY A 6 1.17 -20.06 -5.46
C GLY A 6 0.84 -19.43 -6.82
N ALA A 7 0.80 -18.09 -6.91
CA ALA A 7 0.60 -17.42 -8.19
C ALA A 7 1.74 -17.69 -9.19
N ASN A 8 3.00 -17.73 -8.72
CA ASN A 8 4.15 -18.06 -9.56
C ASN A 8 4.12 -19.52 -10.01
N PHE A 9 3.74 -20.43 -9.12
CA PHE A 9 3.56 -21.84 -9.44
C PHE A 9 2.50 -22.04 -10.54
N VAL A 10 1.33 -21.42 -10.39
CA VAL A 10 0.26 -21.46 -11.40
C VAL A 10 0.74 -20.87 -12.72
N GLY A 11 1.42 -19.72 -12.69
CA GLY A 11 1.99 -19.11 -13.89
C GLY A 11 3.00 -20.03 -14.61
N ALA A 12 3.93 -20.64 -13.86
CA ALA A 12 4.93 -21.56 -14.43
C ALA A 12 4.28 -22.81 -15.05
N VAL A 13 3.32 -23.43 -14.34
CA VAL A 13 2.58 -24.59 -14.84
C VAL A 13 1.77 -24.23 -16.09
N MET A 14 1.14 -23.07 -16.11
CA MET A 14 0.34 -22.61 -17.25
C MET A 14 1.21 -22.32 -18.48
N VAL A 15 2.39 -21.72 -18.32
CA VAL A 15 3.35 -21.54 -19.42
C VAL A 15 3.88 -22.87 -19.93
N PHE A 16 4.25 -23.77 -19.03
CA PHE A 16 4.72 -25.10 -19.38
C PHE A 16 3.65 -25.86 -20.18
N ALA A 17 2.41 -25.85 -19.69
CA ALA A 17 1.27 -26.48 -20.37
C ALA A 17 0.94 -25.80 -21.71
N PHE A 18 0.99 -24.47 -21.78
CA PHE A 18 0.72 -23.73 -23.01
C PHE A 18 1.77 -24.04 -24.09
N ILE A 19 3.06 -24.01 -23.75
CA ILE A 19 4.12 -24.28 -24.72
C ILE A 19 4.07 -25.75 -25.18
N ARG A 20 3.64 -26.66 -24.31
CA ARG A 20 3.63 -28.08 -24.62
C ARG A 20 2.39 -28.59 -25.33
N TYR A 21 1.22 -28.10 -24.93
CA TYR A 21 -0.08 -28.58 -25.41
C TYR A 21 -0.88 -27.51 -26.15
N GLY A 22 -0.58 -26.23 -25.90
CA GLY A 22 -1.27 -25.10 -26.52
C GLY A 22 -0.63 -24.65 -27.83
N LEU A 23 0.68 -24.86 -28.02
CA LEU A 23 1.33 -24.53 -29.28
C LEU A 23 1.05 -25.61 -30.35
N PRO A 24 0.74 -25.18 -31.59
CA PRO A 24 0.48 -26.08 -32.72
C PRO A 24 1.77 -26.74 -33.24
N ILE A 25 2.35 -27.69 -32.50
CA ILE A 25 3.62 -28.35 -32.83
C ILE A 25 3.36 -29.69 -33.55
N PRO A 26 4.07 -30.02 -34.66
CA PRO A 26 4.03 -31.35 -35.25
C PRO A 26 4.65 -32.39 -34.30
N GLU A 27 3.88 -33.41 -33.90
CA GLU A 27 4.41 -34.50 -33.07
C GLU A 27 5.48 -35.29 -33.83
N THR A 28 6.70 -35.32 -33.29
CA THR A 28 7.83 -36.11 -33.82
C THR A 28 8.30 -37.08 -32.73
N ASP A 29 8.75 -38.28 -33.07
CA ASP A 29 9.15 -39.31 -32.09
C ASP A 29 10.22 -38.85 -31.06
N ARG A 30 11.11 -37.94 -31.46
CA ARG A 30 12.10 -37.31 -30.54
C ARG A 30 11.45 -36.42 -29.47
N ILE A 31 10.35 -35.75 -29.81
CA ILE A 31 9.59 -34.88 -28.89
C ILE A 31 8.89 -35.72 -27.82
N VAL A 32 8.45 -36.93 -28.16
CA VAL A 32 7.76 -37.87 -27.25
C VAL A 32 8.73 -38.57 -26.29
N ALA A 33 9.95 -38.90 -26.72
CA ALA A 33 10.95 -39.56 -25.87
C ALA A 33 11.56 -38.62 -24.80
N ASP A 34 11.77 -37.34 -25.11
CA ASP A 34 12.34 -36.36 -24.16
C ASP A 34 11.32 -35.76 -23.18
N HIS A 35 10.08 -36.22 -23.27
CA HIS A 35 8.95 -35.69 -22.52
C HIS A 35 9.12 -35.87 -21.01
N THR A 36 9.60 -37.04 -20.58
CA THR A 36 9.86 -37.36 -19.17
C THR A 36 11.02 -36.55 -18.60
N ARG A 37 12.09 -36.35 -19.39
CA ARG A 37 13.27 -35.57 -18.98
C ARG A 37 12.89 -34.11 -18.74
N ASN A 38 12.17 -33.49 -19.68
CA ASN A 38 11.80 -32.07 -19.58
C ASN A 38 10.80 -31.82 -18.45
N VAL A 39 9.84 -32.74 -18.22
CA VAL A 39 8.92 -32.68 -17.07
C VAL A 39 9.69 -32.81 -15.75
N MET A 40 10.67 -33.72 -15.68
CA MET A 40 11.49 -33.89 -14.48
C MET A 40 12.35 -32.66 -14.18
N ILE A 41 13.04 -32.11 -15.20
CA ILE A 41 13.84 -30.87 -15.05
C ILE A 41 12.94 -29.71 -14.62
N PHE A 42 11.77 -29.56 -15.24
CA PHE A 42 10.79 -28.54 -14.86
C PHE A 42 10.33 -28.72 -13.41
N GLY A 43 9.99 -29.93 -12.98
CA GLY A 43 9.58 -30.23 -11.61
C GLY A 43 10.67 -29.93 -10.58
N ILE A 44 11.92 -30.32 -10.86
CA ILE A 44 13.08 -30.02 -10.01
C ILE A 44 13.29 -28.50 -9.91
N TYR A 45 13.22 -27.80 -11.05
CA TYR A 45 13.36 -26.35 -11.07
C TYR A 45 12.25 -25.64 -10.29
N LEU A 46 11.00 -26.11 -10.41
CA LEU A 46 9.86 -25.56 -9.70
C LEU A 46 9.98 -25.74 -8.18
N ALA A 47 10.47 -26.91 -7.73
CA ALA A 47 10.77 -27.16 -6.33
C ALA A 47 11.91 -26.26 -5.82
N PHE A 48 12.97 -26.08 -6.61
CA PHE A 48 14.06 -25.15 -6.31
C PHE A 48 13.55 -23.70 -6.20
N ALA A 49 12.79 -23.22 -7.17
CA ALA A 49 12.24 -21.87 -7.17
C ALA A 49 11.28 -21.64 -5.98
N ALA A 50 10.45 -22.63 -5.63
CA ALA A 50 9.60 -22.56 -4.46
C ALA A 50 10.41 -22.49 -3.15
N ALA A 51 11.46 -23.30 -3.02
CA ALA A 51 12.34 -23.27 -1.86
C ALA A 51 13.06 -21.92 -1.71
N VAL A 52 13.65 -21.40 -2.79
CA VAL A 52 14.31 -20.08 -2.80
C VAL A 52 13.32 -18.97 -2.48
N GLY A 53 12.12 -19.00 -3.08
CA GLY A 53 11.06 -18.01 -2.83
C GLY A 53 10.53 -18.04 -1.39
N LEU A 54 10.41 -19.22 -0.78
CA LEU A 54 10.04 -19.38 0.63
C LEU A 54 11.14 -18.86 1.56
N LEU A 55 12.39 -19.21 1.31
CA LEU A 55 13.54 -18.77 2.09
C LEU A 55 13.71 -17.25 2.01
N SER A 56 13.60 -16.66 0.83
CA SER A 56 13.67 -15.20 0.66
C SER A 56 12.54 -14.50 1.40
N ALA A 57 11.31 -15.02 1.31
CA ALA A 57 10.16 -14.47 2.03
C ALA A 57 10.38 -14.54 3.55
N ALA A 58 10.85 -15.68 4.07
CA ALA A 58 11.12 -15.86 5.49
C ALA A 58 12.21 -14.90 5.98
N MET A 59 13.30 -14.73 5.23
CA MET A 59 14.37 -13.80 5.56
C MET A 59 13.89 -12.34 5.57
N MET A 60 13.08 -11.94 4.59
CA MET A 60 12.52 -10.58 4.53
C MET A 60 11.56 -10.29 5.68
N LEU A 61 10.65 -11.22 5.96
CA LEU A 61 9.66 -11.04 7.03
C LEU A 61 10.29 -11.14 8.42
N ARG A 62 11.47 -11.73 8.57
CA ARG A 62 12.14 -11.86 9.89
C ARG A 62 12.32 -10.53 10.61
N SER A 63 12.65 -9.45 9.89
CA SER A 63 12.77 -8.13 10.51
C SER A 63 11.42 -7.58 10.95
N VAL A 64 10.40 -7.76 10.11
CA VAL A 64 9.04 -7.29 10.36
C VAL A 64 8.41 -8.03 11.54
N ILE A 65 8.56 -9.35 11.59
CA ILE A 65 8.03 -10.20 12.67
C ILE A 65 8.71 -9.84 13.99
N ARG A 66 10.03 -9.65 14.00
CA ARG A 66 10.76 -9.22 15.22
C ARG A 66 10.26 -7.89 15.74
N TRP A 67 10.01 -6.92 14.86
CA TRP A 67 9.42 -5.65 15.24
C TRP A 67 8.01 -5.83 15.82
N GLN A 68 7.15 -6.60 15.17
CA GLN A 68 5.79 -6.83 15.68
C GLN A 68 5.75 -7.53 17.03
N LEU A 69 6.70 -8.43 17.30
CA LEU A 69 6.83 -9.09 18.60
C LEU A 69 7.43 -8.17 19.68
N ARG A 70 8.37 -7.29 19.31
CA ARG A 70 8.95 -6.29 20.22
C ARG A 70 7.90 -5.27 20.67
N GLY A 71 7.02 -4.89 19.76
CA GLY A 71 6.11 -3.76 19.95
C GLY A 71 6.83 -2.41 19.94
N GLY A 72 6.03 -1.34 20.00
CA GLY A 72 6.50 0.04 19.93
C GLY A 72 6.93 0.48 18.52
N PRO A 73 7.42 1.73 18.39
CA PRO A 73 7.69 2.33 17.09
C PRO A 73 8.78 1.55 16.33
N PRO A 74 8.65 1.42 14.99
CA PRO A 74 9.65 0.77 14.16
C PRO A 74 10.92 1.60 14.09
N THR A 75 12.07 0.94 14.05
CA THR A 75 13.32 1.60 13.63
C THR A 75 13.26 1.91 12.13
N ARG A 76 14.05 2.89 11.66
CA ARG A 76 14.14 3.22 10.21
C ARG A 76 14.44 2.00 9.34
N HIS A 77 15.25 1.06 9.84
CA HIS A 77 15.56 -0.18 9.13
C HIS A 77 14.34 -1.11 9.02
N GLU A 78 13.59 -1.31 10.11
CA GLU A 78 12.39 -2.13 10.14
C GLU A 78 11.26 -1.53 9.30
N GLN A 79 11.10 -0.21 9.35
CA GLN A 79 10.16 0.54 8.51
C GLN A 79 10.48 0.36 7.03
N MET A 80 11.74 0.56 6.64
CA MET A 80 12.18 0.38 5.25
C MET A 80 12.04 -1.07 4.78
N ALA A 81 12.30 -2.04 5.67
CA ALA A 81 12.12 -3.46 5.39
C ALA A 81 10.65 -3.82 5.16
N ALA A 82 9.73 -3.29 5.96
CA ALA A 82 8.28 -3.49 5.79
C ALA A 82 7.77 -2.91 4.46
N LEU A 83 8.21 -1.69 4.12
CA LEU A 83 7.79 -1.01 2.88
C LEU A 83 8.33 -1.67 1.61
N HIS A 84 9.59 -2.13 1.62
CA HIS A 84 10.23 -2.72 0.43
C HIS A 84 10.06 -4.23 0.31
N ALA A 85 9.49 -4.91 1.30
CA ALA A 85 9.31 -6.36 1.26
C ALA A 85 8.53 -6.87 0.03
N PRO A 86 7.42 -6.23 -0.42
CA PRO A 86 6.72 -6.64 -1.64
C PRO A 86 7.61 -6.58 -2.89
N LEU A 87 8.31 -5.45 -3.08
CA LEU A 87 9.18 -5.23 -4.23
C LEU A 87 10.36 -6.20 -4.22
N ARG A 88 11.02 -6.35 -3.08
CA ARG A 88 12.14 -7.27 -2.93
C ARG A 88 11.73 -8.72 -3.25
N GLN A 89 10.57 -9.16 -2.78
CA GLN A 89 10.08 -10.51 -3.10
C GLN A 89 9.71 -10.64 -4.59
N ALA A 90 9.08 -9.62 -5.18
CA ALA A 90 8.78 -9.62 -6.60
C ALA A 90 10.07 -9.71 -7.45
N VAL A 91 11.14 -9.00 -7.07
CA VAL A 91 12.45 -9.08 -7.73
C VAL A 91 13.04 -10.49 -7.63
N VAL A 92 12.94 -11.16 -6.48
CA VAL A 92 13.38 -12.57 -6.35
C VAL A 92 12.62 -13.46 -7.33
N HIS A 93 11.30 -13.32 -7.42
CA HIS A 93 10.52 -14.09 -8.39
C HIS A 93 10.87 -13.74 -9.83
N LEU A 94 11.17 -12.49 -10.15
CA LEU A 94 11.62 -12.09 -11.49
C LEU A 94 12.96 -12.75 -11.86
N ILE A 95 13.91 -12.80 -10.92
CA ILE A 95 15.19 -13.49 -11.12
C ILE A 95 14.96 -14.99 -11.35
N LEU A 96 14.09 -15.63 -10.56
CA LEU A 96 13.72 -17.03 -10.76
C LEU A 96 13.00 -17.25 -12.10
N TRP A 97 12.16 -16.31 -12.55
CA TRP A 97 11.58 -16.39 -13.89
C TRP A 97 12.62 -16.24 -15.00
N PHE A 98 13.61 -15.38 -14.81
CA PHE A 98 14.68 -15.19 -15.78
C PHE A 98 15.56 -16.44 -15.91
N ILE A 99 16.00 -17.00 -14.79
CA ILE A 99 16.81 -18.24 -14.77
C ILE A 99 16.01 -19.42 -15.35
N GLY A 100 14.77 -19.59 -14.90
CA GLY A 100 13.89 -20.67 -15.35
C GLY A 100 13.52 -20.51 -16.81
N GLY A 101 13.28 -19.28 -17.24
CA GLY A 101 12.99 -18.93 -18.62
C GLY A 101 14.15 -19.23 -19.55
N ILE A 102 15.38 -18.88 -19.18
CA ILE A 102 16.60 -19.24 -19.95
C ILE A 102 16.74 -20.75 -20.04
N LEU A 103 16.63 -21.46 -18.91
CA LEU A 103 16.68 -22.92 -18.89
C LEU A 103 15.63 -23.52 -19.83
N PHE A 104 14.40 -23.03 -19.76
CA PHE A 104 13.29 -23.53 -20.55
C PHE A 104 13.46 -23.22 -22.05
N VAL A 105 13.94 -22.02 -22.40
CA VAL A 105 14.27 -21.64 -23.78
C VAL A 105 15.38 -22.54 -24.32
N ILE A 106 16.46 -22.79 -23.57
CA ILE A 106 17.57 -23.66 -24.02
C ILE A 106 17.07 -25.07 -24.30
N LEU A 107 16.28 -25.66 -23.38
CA LEU A 107 15.71 -26.99 -23.56
C LEU A 107 14.79 -27.06 -24.79
N THR A 108 13.94 -26.04 -24.97
CA THR A 108 12.95 -26.05 -26.07
C THR A 108 13.59 -25.75 -27.42
N VAL A 109 14.53 -24.80 -27.49
CA VAL A 109 15.23 -24.41 -28.73
C VAL A 109 16.21 -25.47 -29.19
N GLY A 110 16.83 -26.21 -28.26
CA GLY A 110 17.68 -27.35 -28.58
C GLY A 110 16.91 -28.47 -29.32
N GLU A 111 15.62 -28.62 -29.03
CA GLU A 111 14.73 -29.57 -29.71
C GLU A 111 14.09 -28.97 -30.97
N MET A 112 13.63 -27.72 -30.89
CA MET A 112 12.83 -27.06 -31.93
C MET A 112 13.30 -25.60 -32.16
N PRO A 113 14.37 -25.39 -32.94
CA PRO A 113 14.92 -24.06 -33.19
C PRO A 113 13.93 -23.10 -33.87
N SER A 114 13.04 -23.65 -34.69
CA SER A 114 12.02 -22.88 -35.42
C SER A 114 11.02 -22.16 -34.49
N LEU A 115 10.84 -22.63 -33.26
CA LEU A 115 9.94 -22.04 -32.27
C LEU A 115 10.64 -21.07 -31.30
N ALA A 116 11.94 -20.81 -31.48
CA ALA A 116 12.74 -20.03 -30.53
C ALA A 116 12.14 -18.66 -30.22
N VAL A 117 11.75 -17.90 -31.25
CA VAL A 117 11.19 -16.55 -31.09
C VAL A 117 9.87 -16.60 -30.31
N ALA A 118 8.97 -17.52 -30.66
CA ALA A 118 7.68 -17.67 -29.99
C ALA A 118 7.84 -18.07 -28.51
N VAL A 119 8.75 -19.00 -28.21
CA VAL A 119 9.05 -19.46 -26.85
C VAL A 119 9.67 -18.35 -26.01
N ILE A 120 10.68 -17.64 -26.53
CA ILE A 120 11.34 -16.52 -25.85
C ILE A 120 10.32 -15.45 -25.48
N ILE A 121 9.44 -15.06 -26.41
CA ILE A 121 8.46 -14.00 -26.16
C ILE A 121 7.38 -14.47 -25.18
N THR A 122 6.90 -15.71 -25.30
CA THR A 122 5.93 -16.29 -24.35
C THR A 122 6.49 -16.30 -22.93
N VAL A 123 7.74 -16.73 -22.77
CA VAL A 123 8.45 -16.75 -21.48
C VAL A 123 8.66 -15.34 -20.92
N ALA A 124 9.10 -14.39 -21.76
CA ALA A 124 9.31 -13.00 -21.35
C ALA A 124 8.01 -12.31 -20.91
N MET A 125 6.92 -12.55 -21.64
CA MET A 125 5.59 -12.06 -21.29
C MET A 125 5.11 -12.65 -19.97
N ALA A 126 5.23 -13.96 -19.80
CA ALA A 126 4.82 -14.63 -18.56
C ALA A 126 5.65 -14.18 -17.36
N ALA A 127 6.96 -13.97 -17.52
CA ALA A 127 7.83 -13.42 -16.49
C ALA A 127 7.37 -12.02 -16.06
N THR A 128 7.10 -11.13 -17.03
CA THR A 128 6.68 -9.75 -16.77
C THR A 128 5.30 -9.69 -16.09
N THR A 129 4.35 -10.48 -16.60
CA THR A 129 3.01 -10.66 -16.03
C THR A 129 3.07 -11.17 -14.59
N THR A 130 3.83 -12.25 -14.35
CA THR A 130 3.90 -12.86 -13.03
C THR A 130 4.63 -11.96 -12.04
N PHE A 131 5.67 -11.24 -12.47
CA PHE A 131 6.34 -10.22 -11.67
C PHE A 131 5.37 -9.12 -11.22
N GLY A 132 4.65 -8.51 -12.15
CA GLY A 132 3.75 -7.42 -11.82
C GLY A 132 2.56 -7.87 -10.98
N PHE A 133 1.99 -9.05 -11.27
CA PHE A 133 0.97 -9.67 -10.41
C PHE A 133 1.49 -9.92 -8.99
N THR A 134 2.69 -10.49 -8.87
CA THR A 134 3.35 -10.75 -7.58
C THR A 134 3.55 -9.47 -6.80
N TYR A 135 4.05 -8.42 -7.46
CA TYR A 135 4.23 -7.11 -6.85
C TYR A 135 2.91 -6.56 -6.29
N MET A 136 1.86 -6.52 -7.11
CA MET A 136 0.55 -5.98 -6.71
C MET A 136 -0.10 -6.81 -5.60
N LEU A 137 0.00 -8.14 -5.66
CA LEU A 137 -0.50 -9.03 -4.63
C LEU A 137 0.28 -8.86 -3.32
N GLY A 138 1.60 -8.79 -3.39
CA GLY A 138 2.46 -8.59 -2.23
C GLY A 138 2.19 -7.27 -1.53
N GLU A 139 1.99 -6.21 -2.31
CA GLU A 139 1.64 -4.89 -1.78
C GLU A 139 0.28 -4.90 -1.07
N ARG A 140 -0.73 -5.59 -1.64
CA ARG A 140 -2.02 -5.76 -0.98
C ARG A 140 -1.91 -6.54 0.34
N ILE A 141 -1.14 -7.62 0.35
CA ILE A 141 -0.99 -8.50 1.54
C ILE A 141 -0.24 -7.77 2.67
N LEU A 142 0.82 -7.04 2.34
CA LEU A 142 1.66 -6.35 3.32
C LEU A 142 1.17 -4.94 3.67
N ARG A 143 0.11 -4.45 3.02
CA ARG A 143 -0.51 -3.15 3.30
C ARG A 143 -0.77 -2.89 4.80
N PRO A 144 -1.38 -3.79 5.59
CA PRO A 144 -1.63 -3.51 7.01
C PRO A 144 -0.35 -3.35 7.83
N VAL A 145 0.71 -4.06 7.44
CA VAL A 145 2.02 -3.98 8.08
C VAL A 145 2.71 -2.66 7.73
N ALA A 146 2.68 -2.28 6.45
CA ALA A 146 3.20 -1.00 5.98
C ALA A 146 2.47 0.17 6.64
N ALA A 147 1.15 0.08 6.80
CA ALA A 147 0.34 1.11 7.44
C ALA A 147 0.74 1.34 8.91
N ARG A 148 0.91 0.26 9.67
CA ARG A 148 1.42 0.34 11.06
C ARG A 148 2.82 0.97 11.13
N ALA A 149 3.69 0.61 10.19
CA ALA A 149 5.05 1.13 10.16
C ALA A 149 5.10 2.64 9.82
N LEU A 150 4.10 3.15 9.12
CA LEU A 150 3.97 4.55 8.75
C LEU A 150 3.20 5.38 9.79
N SER A 151 2.26 4.79 10.53
CA SER A 151 1.51 5.50 11.58
C SER A 151 2.33 5.80 12.83
N GLU A 152 3.38 5.01 13.09
CA GLU A 152 4.22 5.11 14.30
C GLU A 152 5.55 5.86 14.07
N GLY A 153 5.88 6.25 12.83
CA GLY A 153 7.13 6.92 12.48
C GLY A 153 6.93 8.28 11.80
N GLU A 154 7.94 9.14 11.81
CA GLU A 154 7.95 10.37 11.02
C GLU A 154 8.00 10.04 9.52
N PHE A 155 7.06 10.60 8.76
CA PHE A 155 6.82 10.21 7.37
C PHE A 155 7.88 10.84 6.44
N ASP A 156 8.91 10.07 6.09
CA ASP A 156 9.88 10.46 5.07
C ASP A 156 9.36 10.03 3.67
N ARG A 157 9.48 10.93 2.68
CA ARG A 157 8.70 10.92 1.42
C ARG A 157 9.16 9.86 0.40
N THR A 158 9.21 8.59 0.75
CA THR A 158 9.52 7.53 -0.21
C THR A 158 8.27 7.21 -1.06
N MET A 159 8.32 7.57 -2.34
CA MET A 159 7.19 7.46 -3.27
C MET A 159 6.92 5.99 -3.63
N THR A 160 5.81 5.43 -3.14
CA THR A 160 5.24 4.19 -3.71
C THR A 160 4.53 4.50 -5.03
N PRO A 161 4.33 3.54 -5.94
CA PRO A 161 3.65 3.79 -7.21
C PRO A 161 2.30 4.45 -7.03
N GLY A 162 2.10 5.52 -7.78
CA GLY A 162 0.85 6.27 -7.77
C GLY A 162 -0.31 5.53 -8.41
N VAL A 163 -1.51 6.09 -8.29
CA VAL A 163 -2.72 5.53 -8.90
C VAL A 163 -2.54 5.32 -10.41
N GLY A 164 -1.97 6.31 -11.10
CA GLY A 164 -1.71 6.23 -12.55
C GLY A 164 -0.75 5.10 -12.92
N THR A 165 0.33 4.92 -12.16
CA THR A 165 1.29 3.82 -12.38
C THR A 165 0.64 2.45 -12.17
N ARG A 166 -0.19 2.29 -11.12
CA ARG A 166 -0.93 1.04 -10.89
C ARG A 166 -1.92 0.74 -12.02
N MET A 167 -2.62 1.76 -12.53
CA MET A 167 -3.53 1.61 -13.67
C MET A 167 -2.76 1.20 -14.94
N ALA A 168 -1.62 1.85 -15.22
CA ALA A 168 -0.76 1.52 -16.35
C ALA A 168 -0.19 0.10 -16.25
N MET A 169 0.26 -0.32 -15.06
CA MET A 169 0.67 -1.70 -14.81
C MET A 169 -0.49 -2.69 -15.02
N THR A 170 -1.69 -2.37 -14.52
CA THR A 170 -2.88 -3.23 -14.68
C THR A 170 -3.21 -3.45 -16.15
N TRP A 171 -3.26 -2.37 -16.94
CA TRP A 171 -3.52 -2.45 -18.37
C TRP A 171 -2.38 -3.14 -19.13
N GLY A 172 -1.14 -2.79 -18.81
CA GLY A 172 0.05 -3.34 -19.47
C GLY A 172 0.15 -4.85 -19.30
N LEU A 173 0.00 -5.33 -18.06
CA LEU A 173 0.12 -6.74 -17.70
C LEU A 173 -1.15 -7.53 -18.04
N GLY A 174 -2.33 -6.93 -17.85
CA GLY A 174 -3.61 -7.59 -18.07
C GLY A 174 -4.06 -7.65 -19.53
N THR A 175 -3.61 -6.72 -20.37
CA THR A 175 -4.14 -6.58 -21.74
C THR A 175 -3.03 -6.42 -22.77
N LEU A 176 -2.16 -5.41 -22.64
CA LEU A 176 -1.17 -5.11 -23.67
C LEU A 176 -0.24 -6.30 -23.93
N LEU A 177 0.36 -6.87 -22.89
CA LEU A 177 1.29 -7.98 -23.04
C LEU A 177 0.61 -9.21 -23.65
N PRO A 178 -0.51 -9.75 -23.12
CA PRO A 178 -1.16 -10.90 -23.76
C PRO A 178 -1.57 -10.68 -25.22
N VAL A 179 -2.05 -9.47 -25.56
CA VAL A 179 -2.39 -9.11 -26.95
C VAL A 179 -1.14 -9.11 -27.84
N ILE A 180 0.01 -8.60 -27.36
CA ILE A 180 1.28 -8.71 -28.10
C ILE A 180 1.62 -10.18 -28.37
N GLY A 181 1.39 -11.09 -27.42
CA GLY A 181 1.62 -12.52 -27.63
C GLY A 181 0.72 -13.12 -28.71
N ILE A 182 -0.56 -12.77 -28.73
CA ILE A 182 -1.50 -13.19 -29.79
C ILE A 182 -1.05 -12.64 -31.14
N ILE A 183 -0.71 -11.35 -31.21
CA ILE A 183 -0.23 -10.71 -32.44
C ILE A 183 1.03 -11.42 -32.95
N LEU A 184 1.98 -11.73 -32.08
CA LEU A 184 3.19 -12.43 -32.46
C LEU A 184 2.92 -13.83 -33.01
N LEU A 185 2.02 -14.60 -32.40
CA LEU A 185 1.61 -15.90 -32.92
C LEU A 185 1.03 -15.78 -34.33
N CYS A 186 0.16 -14.80 -34.55
CA CYS A 186 -0.40 -14.52 -35.88
C CYS A 186 0.66 -14.07 -36.88
N VAL A 187 1.57 -13.17 -36.48
CA VAL A 187 2.68 -12.72 -37.34
C VAL A 187 3.57 -13.88 -37.72
N THR A 188 3.89 -14.78 -36.78
CA THR A 188 4.74 -15.96 -37.04
C THR A 188 4.11 -16.87 -38.10
N GLN A 189 2.79 -17.09 -38.06
CA GLN A 189 2.04 -17.83 -39.09
C GLN A 189 2.07 -17.13 -40.46
N LEU A 190 2.11 -15.80 -40.49
CA LEU A 190 2.07 -15.02 -41.74
C LEU A 190 3.46 -14.79 -42.36
N SER A 191 4.51 -14.74 -41.55
CA SER A 191 5.85 -14.33 -41.97
C SER A 191 6.84 -15.47 -42.13
N THR A 192 6.55 -16.64 -41.58
CA THR A 192 7.46 -17.80 -41.58
C THR A 192 6.84 -18.94 -42.37
N ASP A 193 7.67 -19.79 -42.99
CA ASP A 193 7.24 -21.03 -43.65
C ASP A 193 6.73 -22.12 -42.67
N LEU A 194 6.53 -21.75 -41.40
CA LEU A 194 5.92 -22.58 -40.37
C LEU A 194 4.41 -22.67 -40.65
N VAL A 195 3.98 -23.80 -41.21
CA VAL A 195 2.55 -24.06 -41.44
C VAL A 195 1.93 -24.62 -40.16
N PHE A 196 1.38 -23.77 -39.29
CA PHE A 196 0.51 -24.25 -38.21
C PHE A 196 -0.84 -24.69 -38.77
N SER A 197 -1.37 -25.79 -38.24
CA SER A 197 -2.76 -26.19 -38.53
C SER A 197 -3.72 -25.08 -38.09
N PRO A 198 -4.68 -24.65 -38.95
CA PRO A 198 -5.64 -23.60 -38.59
C PRO A 198 -6.38 -23.86 -37.28
N ASN A 199 -6.73 -25.12 -37.02
CA ASN A 199 -7.42 -25.51 -35.78
C ASN A 199 -6.53 -25.32 -34.55
N ALA A 200 -5.25 -25.66 -34.66
CA ALA A 200 -4.33 -25.61 -33.53
C ALA A 200 -3.93 -24.15 -33.20
N LEU A 201 -3.79 -23.29 -34.22
CA LEU A 201 -3.66 -21.83 -34.02
C LEU A 201 -4.91 -21.23 -33.35
N ALA A 202 -6.12 -21.62 -33.81
CA ALA A 202 -7.37 -21.15 -33.23
C ALA A 202 -7.50 -21.51 -31.73
N TRP A 203 -7.19 -22.76 -31.36
CA TRP A 203 -7.19 -23.19 -29.96
C TRP A 203 -6.16 -22.44 -29.11
N ALA A 204 -4.96 -22.17 -29.64
CA ALA A 204 -3.94 -21.37 -28.95
C ALA A 204 -4.45 -19.95 -28.65
N ILE A 205 -5.06 -19.29 -29.63
CA ILE A 205 -5.63 -17.94 -29.49
C ILE A 205 -6.78 -17.93 -28.48
N ILE A 206 -7.70 -18.91 -28.56
CA ILE A 206 -8.83 -19.05 -27.62
C ILE A 206 -8.29 -19.22 -26.19
N LEU A 207 -7.31 -20.10 -25.99
CA LEU A 207 -6.74 -20.37 -24.67
C LEU A 207 -6.05 -19.13 -24.09
N ILE A 208 -5.21 -18.44 -24.87
CA ILE A 208 -4.58 -17.18 -24.43
C ILE A 208 -5.65 -16.13 -24.10
N SER A 209 -6.70 -16.02 -24.92
CA SER A 209 -7.77 -15.04 -24.71
C SER A 209 -8.54 -15.30 -23.41
N ILE A 210 -8.89 -16.55 -23.11
CA ILE A 210 -9.56 -16.93 -21.86
C ILE A 210 -8.67 -16.61 -20.65
N ILE A 211 -7.38 -16.97 -20.71
CA ILE A 211 -6.40 -16.68 -19.65
C ILE A 211 -6.26 -15.16 -19.47
N THR A 212 -6.17 -14.42 -20.56
CA THR A 212 -6.07 -12.95 -20.58
C THR A 212 -7.25 -12.31 -19.89
N ILE A 213 -8.48 -12.72 -20.23
CA ILE A 213 -9.71 -12.19 -19.63
C ILE A 213 -9.73 -12.47 -18.13
N GLY A 214 -9.45 -13.71 -17.71
CA GLY A 214 -9.42 -14.09 -16.31
C GLY A 214 -8.38 -13.31 -15.51
N GLN A 215 -7.17 -13.22 -16.04
CA GLN A 215 -6.08 -12.47 -15.40
C GLN A 215 -6.37 -10.96 -15.34
N ALA A 216 -6.87 -10.36 -16.42
CA ALA A 216 -7.23 -8.95 -16.48
C ALA A 216 -8.32 -8.61 -15.45
N LEU A 217 -9.30 -9.51 -15.26
CA LEU A 217 -10.33 -9.36 -14.24
C LEU A 217 -9.74 -9.37 -12.83
N ILE A 218 -8.88 -10.35 -12.51
CA ILE A 218 -8.24 -10.44 -11.19
C ILE A 218 -7.37 -9.21 -10.92
N LEU A 219 -6.58 -8.78 -11.89
CA LEU A 219 -5.71 -7.61 -11.76
C LEU A 219 -6.53 -6.33 -11.58
N SER A 220 -7.63 -6.18 -12.33
CA SER A 220 -8.57 -5.06 -12.19
C SER A 220 -9.23 -5.05 -10.81
N MET A 221 -9.64 -6.20 -10.28
CA MET A 221 -10.20 -6.31 -8.92
C MET A 221 -9.17 -5.94 -7.85
N LEU A 222 -7.92 -6.37 -8.01
CA LEU A 222 -6.82 -6.01 -7.11
C LEU A 222 -6.62 -4.49 -7.10
N THR A 223 -6.44 -3.88 -8.27
CA THR A 223 -6.23 -2.43 -8.42
C THR A 223 -7.41 -1.63 -7.91
N SER A 224 -8.63 -2.07 -8.23
CA SER A 224 -9.87 -1.43 -7.78
C SER A 224 -9.97 -1.42 -6.25
N SER A 225 -9.69 -2.55 -5.58
CA SER A 225 -9.65 -2.60 -4.11
C SER A 225 -8.54 -1.72 -3.52
N GLN A 226 -7.39 -1.65 -4.20
CA GLN A 226 -6.27 -0.85 -3.72
C GLN A 226 -6.56 0.65 -3.70
N ILE A 227 -7.39 1.13 -4.64
CA ILE A 227 -7.79 2.54 -4.78
C ILE A 227 -9.08 2.83 -4.00
N SER A 228 -10.10 1.98 -4.13
CA SER A 228 -11.44 2.24 -3.61
C SER A 228 -11.51 2.15 -2.08
N ASP A 229 -10.75 1.24 -1.47
CA ASP A 229 -10.85 1.02 -0.02
C ASP A 229 -10.36 2.23 0.79
N PRO A 230 -9.17 2.81 0.51
CA PRO A 230 -8.74 4.05 1.16
C PRO A 230 -9.68 5.23 0.93
N VAL A 231 -10.20 5.38 -0.29
CA VAL A 231 -11.14 6.46 -0.63
C VAL A 231 -12.43 6.32 0.17
N LYS A 232 -12.96 5.10 0.30
CA LYS A 232 -14.14 4.81 1.16
C LYS A 232 -13.84 5.10 2.63
N GLN A 233 -12.64 4.77 3.11
CA GLN A 233 -12.25 5.07 4.49
C GLN A 233 -12.19 6.58 4.74
N LEU A 234 -11.57 7.34 3.83
CA LEU A 234 -11.49 8.80 3.92
C LEU A 234 -12.87 9.45 3.86
N ARG A 235 -13.74 9.00 2.94
CA ARG A 235 -15.15 9.46 2.86
C ARG A 235 -15.86 9.26 4.19
N ARG A 236 -15.80 8.05 4.77
CA ARG A 236 -16.45 7.75 6.07
C ARG A 236 -15.87 8.60 7.20
N ALA A 237 -14.57 8.86 7.19
CA ALA A 237 -13.93 9.73 8.19
C ALA A 237 -14.44 11.18 8.09
N ILE A 238 -14.53 11.72 6.88
CA ILE A 238 -15.12 13.05 6.62
C ILE A 238 -16.58 13.10 7.10
N GLU A 239 -17.40 12.09 6.80
CA GLU A 239 -18.79 12.01 7.26
C GLU A 239 -18.92 11.93 8.80
N ARG A 240 -17.93 11.35 9.49
CA ARG A 240 -17.90 11.34 10.96
C ARG A 240 -17.57 12.73 11.50
N VAL A 241 -16.61 13.43 10.89
CA VAL A 241 -16.24 14.80 11.27
C VAL A 241 -17.40 15.77 11.04
N GLN A 242 -18.12 15.64 9.91
CA GLN A 242 -19.32 16.44 9.63
C GLN A 242 -20.44 16.23 10.66
N ARG A 243 -20.52 15.04 11.27
CA ARG A 243 -21.45 14.73 12.36
C ARG A 243 -20.95 15.18 13.74
N GLY A 244 -19.85 15.93 13.80
CA GLY A 244 -19.30 16.48 15.04
C GLY A 244 -18.26 15.59 15.74
N ALA A 245 -17.85 14.46 15.14
CA ALA A 245 -16.80 13.65 15.74
C ALA A 245 -15.45 14.36 15.66
N THR A 246 -14.76 14.46 16.80
CA THR A 246 -13.52 15.23 16.94
C THR A 246 -12.28 14.35 16.96
N ASP A 247 -12.40 13.13 17.46
CA ASP A 247 -11.33 12.12 17.45
C ASP A 247 -11.52 11.16 16.27
N VAL A 248 -11.15 11.64 15.08
CA VAL A 248 -11.19 10.84 13.85
C VAL A 248 -9.80 10.81 13.24
N ARG A 249 -9.29 9.60 13.02
CA ARG A 249 -8.03 9.35 12.31
C ARG A 249 -8.26 8.27 11.25
N VAL A 250 -7.49 8.34 10.17
CA VAL A 250 -7.46 7.32 9.12
C VAL A 250 -6.10 6.63 9.09
N GLU A 251 -6.10 5.35 8.75
CA GLU A 251 -4.87 4.59 8.57
C GLU A 251 -4.18 5.03 7.26
N VAL A 252 -2.88 5.31 7.30
CA VAL A 252 -2.12 5.70 6.12
C VAL A 252 -1.57 4.44 5.47
N PHE A 253 -2.02 4.08 4.28
CA PHE A 253 -1.74 2.76 3.69
C PHE A 253 -0.45 2.66 2.89
N ASP A 254 -0.03 3.74 2.23
CA ASP A 254 1.13 3.78 1.36
C ASP A 254 1.66 5.21 1.17
N GLY A 255 2.74 5.36 0.40
CA GLY A 255 3.32 6.64 0.01
C GLY A 255 2.74 7.20 -1.30
N SER A 256 1.55 6.77 -1.72
CA SER A 256 0.92 7.21 -2.98
C SER A 256 0.25 8.59 -2.84
N GLU A 257 -0.38 9.08 -3.91
CA GLU A 257 -1.22 10.28 -3.85
C GLU A 257 -2.33 10.13 -2.80
N ILE A 258 -2.94 8.95 -2.70
CA ILE A 258 -4.00 8.65 -1.73
C ILE A 258 -3.43 8.67 -0.31
N GLY A 259 -2.27 8.06 -0.08
CA GLY A 259 -1.59 8.10 1.21
C GLY A 259 -1.29 9.52 1.67
N ARG A 260 -0.87 10.41 0.76
CA ARG A 260 -0.67 11.84 1.06
C ARG A 260 -1.97 12.54 1.47
N LEU A 261 -3.10 12.20 0.86
CA LEU A 261 -4.41 12.72 1.29
C LEU A 261 -4.78 12.24 2.71
N GLN A 262 -4.49 10.98 3.05
CA GLN A 262 -4.72 10.43 4.38
C GLN A 262 -3.84 11.13 5.45
N VAL A 263 -2.55 11.34 5.15
CA VAL A 263 -1.65 12.13 6.02
C VAL A 263 -2.16 13.56 6.18
N GLY A 264 -2.56 14.20 5.08
CA GLY A 264 -3.14 15.55 5.09
C GLY A 264 -4.39 15.63 5.96
N PHE A 265 -5.29 14.66 5.85
CA PHE A 265 -6.48 14.57 6.70
C PHE A 265 -6.14 14.44 8.19
N ASN A 266 -5.25 13.52 8.55
CA ASN A 266 -4.82 13.34 9.94
C ASN A 266 -4.16 14.61 10.49
N ARG A 267 -3.36 15.32 9.68
CA ARG A 267 -2.76 16.60 10.08
C ARG A 267 -3.83 17.67 10.34
N MET A 268 -4.83 17.80 9.46
CA MET A 268 -5.94 18.73 9.67
C MET A 268 -6.70 18.43 10.97
N MET A 269 -6.95 17.15 11.27
CA MET A 269 -7.63 16.75 12.50
C MET A 269 -6.79 17.09 13.74
N ARG A 270 -5.49 16.82 13.72
CA ARG A 270 -4.56 17.19 14.79
C ARG A 270 -4.53 18.71 15.03
N GLU A 271 -4.38 19.49 13.96
CA GLU A 271 -4.36 20.95 14.03
C GLU A 271 -5.72 21.52 14.48
N SER A 272 -6.82 20.89 14.08
CA SER A 272 -8.17 21.27 14.53
C SER A 272 -8.35 21.04 16.03
N ASP A 273 -7.84 19.92 16.55
CA ASP A 273 -7.89 19.59 17.96
C ASP A 273 -7.01 20.52 18.80
N GLU A 274 -5.79 20.79 18.33
CA GLU A 274 -4.86 21.76 18.93
C GLU A 274 -5.49 23.16 19.01
N ARG A 275 -6.13 23.62 17.93
CA ARG A 275 -6.87 24.89 17.93
C ARG A 275 -8.07 24.88 18.88
N ARG A 276 -8.76 23.75 19.04
CA ARG A 276 -9.88 23.64 19.99
C ARG A 276 -9.38 23.74 21.43
N LEU A 277 -8.30 23.00 21.76
CA LEU A 277 -7.69 23.04 23.07
C LEU A 277 -7.20 24.44 23.43
N LEU A 278 -6.52 25.13 22.50
CA LEU A 278 -6.08 26.52 22.69
C LEU A 278 -7.26 27.46 22.96
N ARG A 279 -8.38 27.32 22.23
CA ARG A 279 -9.59 28.12 22.47
C ARG A 279 -10.19 27.85 23.85
N GLN A 280 -10.23 26.59 24.28
CA GLN A 280 -10.76 26.21 25.59
C GLN A 280 -9.89 26.76 26.73
N LEU A 281 -8.57 26.63 26.62
CA LEU A 281 -7.63 27.17 27.59
C LEU A 281 -7.68 28.70 27.63
N PHE A 282 -7.74 29.37 26.47
CA PHE A 282 -7.86 30.83 26.44
C PHE A 282 -9.19 31.32 27.05
N GLY A 283 -10.31 30.62 26.78
CA GLY A 283 -11.59 30.91 27.42
C GLY A 283 -11.54 30.78 28.96
N GLN A 284 -10.84 29.77 29.48
CA GLN A 284 -10.65 29.58 30.93
C GLN A 284 -9.81 30.69 31.59
N HIS A 285 -8.85 31.29 30.87
CA HIS A 285 -7.94 32.28 31.45
C HIS A 285 -8.39 33.74 31.28
N VAL A 286 -9.16 34.06 30.23
CA VAL A 286 -9.50 35.46 29.87
C VAL A 286 -11.01 35.74 29.88
N GLY A 287 -11.84 34.70 30.08
CA GLY A 287 -13.30 34.78 29.96
C GLY A 287 -13.78 34.54 28.52
N GLU A 288 -14.90 33.84 28.38
CA GLU A 288 -15.41 33.36 27.08
C GLU A 288 -15.71 34.51 26.09
N ASP A 289 -16.18 35.65 26.61
CA ASP A 289 -16.52 36.83 25.80
C ASP A 289 -15.30 37.59 25.30
N VAL A 290 -14.24 37.67 26.11
CA VAL A 290 -12.96 38.30 25.70
C VAL A 290 -12.27 37.42 24.65
N ALA A 291 -12.30 36.09 24.84
CA ALA A 291 -11.81 35.11 23.88
C ALA A 291 -12.53 35.20 22.53
N ARG A 292 -13.87 35.26 22.55
CA ARG A 292 -14.70 35.36 21.34
C ARG A 292 -14.44 36.66 20.58
N ARG A 293 -14.33 37.78 21.31
CA ARG A 293 -14.09 39.10 20.72
C ARG A 293 -12.69 39.21 20.10
N ALA A 294 -11.66 38.72 20.78
CA ALA A 294 -10.29 38.70 20.26
C ALA A 294 -10.14 37.82 19.00
N LEU A 295 -10.86 36.70 18.92
CA LEU A 295 -10.85 35.81 17.75
C LEU A 295 -11.60 36.38 16.54
N GLN A 296 -12.65 37.18 16.73
CA GLN A 296 -13.44 37.76 15.64
C GLN A 296 -12.83 39.03 15.05
N PHE A 297 -12.31 39.92 15.90
CA PHE A 297 -11.86 41.25 15.47
C PHE A 297 -10.34 41.38 15.42
N GLY A 298 -9.60 40.35 15.84
CA GLY A 298 -8.18 40.48 16.13
C GLY A 298 -7.93 41.33 17.38
N THR A 299 -6.68 41.43 17.78
CA THR A 299 -6.26 42.39 18.82
C THR A 299 -5.84 43.68 18.14
N GLU A 300 -6.61 44.75 18.27
CA GLU A 300 -6.07 46.09 18.04
C GLU A 300 -5.10 46.40 19.19
N LEU A 301 -3.82 46.52 18.88
CA LEU A 301 -2.80 46.98 19.82
C LEU A 301 -2.99 48.49 20.00
N GLY A 302 -3.89 48.88 20.90
CA GLY A 302 -4.20 50.26 21.23
C GLY A 302 -5.09 50.34 22.47
N GLY A 303 -5.03 51.47 23.19
CA GLY A 303 -5.98 51.76 24.27
C GLY A 303 -7.21 52.47 23.70
N GLU A 304 -8.40 52.00 24.05
CA GLU A 304 -9.64 52.72 23.78
C GLU A 304 -10.16 53.39 25.06
N THR A 305 -10.52 54.67 24.98
CA THR A 305 -11.20 55.34 26.08
C THR A 305 -12.65 54.84 26.13
N ARG A 306 -12.98 54.05 27.16
CA ARG A 306 -14.32 53.52 27.41
C ARG A 306 -14.86 54.09 28.72
N PHE A 307 -16.14 54.44 28.74
CA PHE A 307 -16.85 54.70 29.99
C PHE A 307 -17.12 53.36 30.66
N VAL A 308 -16.38 53.06 31.74
CA VAL A 308 -16.51 51.84 32.53
C VAL A 308 -16.66 52.21 34.01
N ALA A 309 -17.44 51.44 34.75
CA ALA A 309 -17.46 51.46 36.20
C ALA A 309 -16.58 50.30 36.69
N VAL A 310 -15.59 50.60 37.55
CA VAL A 310 -14.68 49.59 38.12
C VAL A 310 -15.04 49.38 39.58
N LEU A 311 -15.34 48.13 39.95
CA LEU A 311 -15.58 47.74 41.33
C LEU A 311 -14.32 47.09 41.91
N PHE A 312 -13.86 47.58 43.06
CA PHE A 312 -12.78 46.95 43.82
C PHE A 312 -13.36 46.22 45.02
N VAL A 313 -13.02 44.93 45.15
CA VAL A 313 -13.38 44.10 46.29
C VAL A 313 -12.09 43.47 46.81
N ASP A 314 -11.85 43.57 48.10
CA ASP A 314 -10.68 42.98 48.77
C ASP A 314 -11.12 42.24 50.03
N MET A 315 -10.32 41.26 50.44
CA MET A 315 -10.54 40.48 51.64
C MET A 315 -9.85 41.15 52.83
N VAL A 316 -10.62 41.51 53.85
CA VAL A 316 -10.09 42.11 55.08
C VAL A 316 -9.13 41.13 55.77
N GLY A 317 -7.91 41.58 56.07
CA GLY A 317 -6.91 40.78 56.77
C GLY A 317 -6.14 39.78 55.90
N SER A 318 -6.25 39.86 54.57
CA SER A 318 -5.57 38.97 53.61
C SER A 318 -4.05 38.87 53.84
N THR A 319 -3.39 39.98 54.17
CA THR A 319 -1.95 40.03 54.42
C THR A 319 -1.54 39.24 55.67
N GLY A 320 -2.35 39.27 56.73
CA GLY A 320 -2.12 38.50 57.95
C GLY A 320 -2.33 37.00 57.71
N ALA A 321 -3.41 36.65 57.01
CA ALA A 321 -3.69 35.26 56.65
C ALA A 321 -2.56 34.64 55.79
N ALA A 322 -1.97 35.40 54.88
CA ALA A 322 -0.84 34.96 54.06
C ALA A 322 0.46 34.78 54.86
N ALA A 323 0.66 35.53 55.95
CA ALA A 323 1.85 35.44 56.79
C ALA A 323 1.80 34.28 57.80
N GLU A 324 0.61 33.90 58.24
CA GLU A 324 0.42 32.97 59.36
C GLU A 324 -0.01 31.56 58.92
N ARG A 325 -0.55 31.40 57.70
CA ARG A 325 -1.09 30.11 57.23
C ARG A 325 -0.23 29.42 56.18
N PRO A 326 -0.31 28.08 56.07
CA PRO A 326 0.32 27.35 54.97
C PRO A 326 -0.21 27.81 53.61
N PRO A 327 0.65 27.86 52.56
CA PRO A 327 0.25 28.33 51.23
C PRO A 327 -0.98 27.65 50.64
N GLY A 328 -1.15 26.34 50.87
CA GLY A 328 -2.31 25.59 50.38
C GLY A 328 -3.64 26.06 50.99
N GLU A 329 -3.65 26.43 52.27
CA GLU A 329 -4.86 26.94 52.94
C GLU A 329 -5.23 28.34 52.46
N VAL A 330 -4.22 29.19 52.22
CA VAL A 330 -4.42 30.53 51.66
C VAL A 330 -4.99 30.46 50.25
N VAL A 331 -4.46 29.56 49.40
CA VAL A 331 -4.97 29.35 48.04
C VAL A 331 -6.42 28.85 48.04
N ASN A 332 -6.78 27.93 48.94
CA ASN A 332 -8.15 27.47 49.06
C ASN A 332 -9.11 28.61 49.47
N LEU A 333 -8.71 29.41 50.47
CA LEU A 333 -9.50 30.58 50.91
C LEU A 333 -9.71 31.59 49.77
N LEU A 334 -8.68 31.84 48.97
CA LEU A 334 -8.76 32.71 47.79
C LEU A 334 -9.67 32.13 46.71
N ASN A 335 -9.58 30.83 46.44
CA ASN A 335 -10.46 30.16 45.48
C ASN A 335 -11.93 30.23 45.92
N ASP A 336 -12.23 30.00 47.20
CA ASP A 336 -13.59 30.12 47.74
C ASP A 336 -14.13 31.56 47.59
N PHE A 337 -13.28 32.56 47.88
CA PHE A 337 -13.64 33.96 47.68
C PHE A 337 -13.89 34.28 46.19
N PHE A 338 -13.04 33.82 45.28
CA PHE A 338 -13.23 34.06 43.85
C PHE A 338 -14.47 33.35 43.29
N LEU A 339 -14.83 32.17 43.80
CA LEU A 339 -16.08 31.50 43.41
C LEU A 339 -17.31 32.35 43.74
N VAL A 340 -17.34 33.00 44.92
CA VAL A 340 -18.44 33.91 45.28
C VAL A 340 -18.45 35.14 44.38
N VAL A 341 -17.28 35.71 44.06
CA VAL A 341 -17.18 36.88 43.16
C VAL A 341 -17.66 36.53 41.75
N VAL A 342 -17.29 35.37 41.21
CA VAL A 342 -17.71 34.91 39.87
C VAL A 342 -19.21 34.59 39.80
N ASP A 343 -19.83 34.12 40.88
CA ASP A 343 -21.27 33.83 40.91
C ASP A 343 -22.14 35.10 40.93
N VAL A 344 -21.62 36.19 41.51
CA VAL A 344 -22.36 37.45 41.70
C VAL A 344 -22.24 38.41 40.50
N VAL A 345 -21.21 38.26 39.67
CA VAL A 345 -20.86 39.19 38.57
C VAL A 345 -21.19 38.60 37.21
#